data_AF-A0A354A195-F1
#
_entry.id   AF-A0A354A195-F1
#
_cell.length_a   1.000
_cell.length_b   1.000
_cell.length_c   1.000
_cell.angle_alpha   90.00
_cell.angle_beta   90.00
_cell.angle_gamma   90.00
#
_symmetry.space_group_name_H-M   'P 1'
#
loop_
_entity.id
_entity.type
_entity.pdbx_description
1 polymer ?
#
loop_
_entity_poly.entity_id
_entity_poly.type
_entity_poly.pdbx_seq_one_letter_code
_entity_poly.pdbx_strand_id
1 'polypeptide(L)'
;MYKSAVLFIVLLIMVSCCTPATAEIVVFDDVIAVNKTIKLNAVTKGRFFPEGGRLVKFHINGTSLGANLSGGDGYAFFTYTPLSSGIFKLKAESGNDMDEGTLLVTAKKDRIVLIEIEVVHENLPFSFEPAKDSPGVLQRLATRFRIVYVTTLAGIEASRKVIRENSLPLAPVFKWGGAELLEELKDKGIKPFAIVASPGVMSDAVDIEKRYSFEDTEAGTAVKDWNALLNHLDRNRAK
;
A
#
# COMPACT_ATOMS: atom_id res chain seq x y z
N MET A 1 14.37 -55.28 -16.36
CA MET A 1 13.59 -54.09 -16.72
C MET A 1 12.61 -53.58 -15.64
N TYR A 2 12.43 -54.23 -14.48
CA TYR A 2 11.49 -53.75 -13.44
C TYR A 2 12.12 -52.90 -12.31
N LYS A 3 13.44 -52.93 -12.13
CA LYS A 3 14.10 -52.22 -11.02
C LYS A 3 14.29 -50.71 -11.24
N SER A 4 14.29 -50.23 -12.49
CA SER A 4 14.46 -48.80 -12.80
C SER A 4 13.16 -48.00 -12.77
N ALA A 5 12.00 -48.64 -12.92
CA ALA A 5 10.70 -47.96 -12.87
C ALA A 5 10.26 -47.62 -11.43
N VAL A 6 10.61 -48.48 -10.46
CA VAL A 6 10.27 -48.26 -9.04
C VAL A 6 11.11 -47.11 -8.43
N LEU A 7 12.35 -46.93 -8.88
CA LEU A 7 13.22 -45.85 -8.40
C LEU A 7 12.75 -44.46 -8.89
N PHE A 8 12.11 -44.38 -10.06
CA PHE A 8 11.61 -43.13 -10.61
C PHE A 8 10.32 -42.65 -9.91
N ILE A 9 9.48 -43.58 -9.44
CA ILE A 9 8.24 -43.26 -8.72
C ILE A 9 8.53 -42.80 -7.28
N VAL A 10 9.56 -43.34 -6.63
CA VAL A 10 9.97 -42.89 -5.28
C VAL A 10 10.65 -41.51 -5.32
N LEU A 11 11.38 -41.17 -6.38
CA LEU A 11 11.98 -39.85 -6.55
C LEU A 11 10.93 -38.76 -6.85
N LEU A 12 9.81 -39.11 -7.49
CA LEU A 12 8.71 -38.17 -7.78
C LEU A 12 7.86 -37.85 -6.54
N ILE A 13 7.81 -38.75 -5.54
CA ILE A 13 7.05 -38.56 -4.29
C ILE A 13 7.83 -37.70 -3.28
N MET A 14 9.17 -37.70 -3.31
CA MET A 14 10.02 -36.90 -2.42
C MET A 14 10.12 -35.40 -2.78
N VAL A 15 9.59 -34.97 -3.93
CA VAL A 15 9.57 -33.55 -4.35
C VAL A 15 8.26 -32.86 -3.94
N SER A 16 7.30 -33.58 -3.35
CA SER A 16 5.99 -33.05 -2.95
C SER A 16 5.80 -33.00 -1.43
N CYS A 17 6.49 -32.11 -0.72
CA CYS A 17 5.94 -31.42 0.47
C CYS A 17 6.96 -30.46 1.07
N CYS A 18 7.26 -29.37 0.38
CA CYS A 18 7.72 -28.16 1.06
C CYS A 18 7.36 -26.97 0.18
N THR A 19 6.05 -26.84 -0.13
CA THR A 19 5.56 -25.52 -0.50
C THR A 19 5.74 -24.65 0.73
N PRO A 20 6.49 -23.53 0.67
CA PRO A 20 6.51 -22.59 1.78
C PRO A 20 5.06 -22.24 2.09
N ALA A 21 4.67 -22.35 3.37
CA ALA A 21 3.37 -21.92 3.82
C ALA A 21 3.20 -20.47 3.34
N THR A 22 2.27 -20.25 2.43
CA THR A 22 1.88 -18.91 2.00
C THR A 22 1.36 -18.20 3.24
N ALA A 23 1.89 -17.02 3.57
CA ALA A 23 1.52 -16.29 4.78
C ALA A 23 0.01 -16.32 4.99
N GLU A 24 -0.43 -17.00 6.06
CA GLU A 24 -1.85 -17.25 6.34
C GLU A 24 -2.54 -16.03 6.97
N ILE A 25 -1.92 -14.86 6.90
CA ILE A 25 -2.47 -13.60 7.37
C ILE A 25 -2.07 -12.47 6.43
N VAL A 26 -3.01 -11.54 6.18
CA VAL A 26 -2.78 -10.32 5.39
C VAL A 26 -3.21 -9.11 6.20
N VAL A 27 -2.34 -8.11 6.28
CA VAL A 27 -2.60 -6.81 6.93
C VAL A 27 -2.82 -5.74 5.88
N PHE A 28 -3.85 -4.91 6.07
CA PHE A 28 -4.17 -3.83 5.14
C PHE A 28 -3.54 -2.50 5.58
N ASP A 29 -3.13 -1.71 4.59
CA ASP A 29 -2.69 -0.34 4.81
C ASP A 29 -3.90 0.53 5.12
N ASP A 30 -3.67 1.64 5.84
CA ASP A 30 -4.73 2.59 6.11
C ASP A 30 -4.20 4.02 6.30
N VAL A 31 -5.10 4.99 6.22
CA VAL A 31 -4.84 6.40 6.46
C VAL A 31 -5.98 7.03 7.24
N ILE A 32 -5.68 7.75 8.32
CA ILE A 32 -6.71 8.34 9.19
C ILE A 32 -6.24 9.68 9.76
N ALA A 33 -7.17 10.60 10.00
CA ALA A 33 -6.85 11.80 10.76
C ALA A 33 -6.60 11.47 12.25
N VAL A 34 -5.72 12.22 12.91
CA VAL A 34 -5.50 12.11 14.36
C VAL A 34 -6.82 12.25 15.14
N ASN A 35 -6.96 11.51 16.24
CA ASN A 35 -8.15 11.45 17.10
C ASN A 35 -9.42 10.86 16.46
N LYS A 36 -9.36 10.38 15.21
CA LYS A 36 -10.45 9.58 14.63
C LYS A 36 -10.22 8.10 14.91
N THR A 37 -11.29 7.39 15.21
CA THR A 37 -11.26 5.94 15.40
C THR A 37 -11.19 5.21 14.07
N ILE A 38 -10.36 4.18 14.00
CA ILE A 38 -10.16 3.32 12.84
C ILE A 38 -10.31 1.85 13.25
N LYS A 39 -10.76 1.01 12.31
CA LYS A 39 -10.69 -0.44 12.42
C LYS A 39 -9.45 -0.90 11.65
N LEU A 40 -8.48 -1.44 12.38
CA LEU A 40 -7.34 -2.13 11.81
C LEU A 40 -7.82 -3.51 11.37
N ASN A 41 -7.47 -3.90 10.14
CA ASN A 41 -8.04 -5.07 9.49
C ASN A 41 -6.92 -6.07 9.19
N ALA A 42 -7.17 -7.34 9.50
CA ALA A 42 -6.37 -8.45 9.02
C ALA A 42 -7.27 -9.58 8.51
N VAL A 43 -6.82 -10.32 7.49
CA VAL A 43 -7.53 -11.49 6.97
C VAL A 43 -6.67 -12.72 7.17
N THR A 44 -7.21 -13.72 7.87
CA THR A 44 -6.58 -15.02 7.98
C THR A 44 -7.00 -15.92 6.81
N LYS A 45 -6.01 -16.47 6.10
CA LYS A 45 -6.17 -17.30 4.91
C LYS A 45 -5.79 -18.74 5.23
N GLY A 46 -6.68 -19.69 4.99
CA GLY A 46 -6.33 -21.10 4.88
C GLY A 46 -5.83 -21.44 3.47
N ARG A 47 -5.56 -22.72 3.23
CA ARG A 47 -4.97 -23.22 1.98
C ARG A 47 -5.73 -22.85 0.70
N PHE A 48 -7.05 -22.74 0.76
CA PHE A 48 -7.91 -22.44 -0.39
C PHE A 48 -8.95 -21.35 -0.14
N PHE A 49 -9.25 -21.04 1.12
CA PHE A 49 -10.29 -20.10 1.54
C PHE A 49 -9.87 -19.36 2.80
N PRO A 50 -10.45 -18.19 3.11
CA PRO A 50 -10.28 -17.57 4.43
C PRO A 50 -10.60 -18.56 5.55
N GLU A 51 -9.84 -18.49 6.64
CA GLU A 51 -9.99 -19.38 7.79
C GLU A 51 -10.41 -18.58 9.02
N GLY A 52 -11.64 -18.79 9.48
CA GLY A 52 -12.19 -18.12 10.64
C GLY A 52 -11.83 -18.73 11.99
N GLY A 53 -12.16 -18.02 13.07
CA GLY A 53 -11.96 -18.50 14.45
C GLY A 53 -10.49 -18.50 14.90
N ARG A 54 -9.60 -17.86 14.14
CA ARG A 54 -8.17 -17.76 14.46
C ARG A 54 -7.91 -16.57 15.36
N LEU A 55 -7.08 -16.76 16.39
CA LEU A 55 -6.63 -15.65 17.23
C LEU A 55 -5.63 -14.79 16.45
N VAL A 56 -5.94 -13.50 16.33
CA VAL A 56 -5.09 -12.51 15.65
C VAL A 56 -4.64 -11.45 16.65
N LYS A 57 -3.32 -11.28 16.80
CA LYS A 57 -2.70 -10.26 17.64
C LYS A 57 -2.29 -9.06 16.79
N PHE A 58 -2.74 -7.87 17.17
CA PHE A 58 -2.42 -6.62 16.47
C PHE A 58 -1.33 -5.84 17.20
N HIS A 59 -0.42 -5.24 16.45
CA HIS A 59 0.67 -4.42 16.96
C HIS A 59 0.82 -3.14 16.15
N ILE A 60 1.24 -2.07 16.82
CA ILE A 60 1.63 -0.81 16.19
C ILE A 60 3.04 -0.42 16.64
N ASN A 61 3.95 -0.22 15.69
CA ASN A 61 5.37 0.05 15.98
C ASN A 61 5.98 -0.96 16.98
N GLY A 62 5.62 -2.24 16.86
CA GLY A 62 6.06 -3.32 17.75
C GLY A 62 5.37 -3.38 19.12
N THR A 63 4.52 -2.40 19.46
CA THR A 63 3.73 -2.43 20.70
C THR A 63 2.43 -3.19 20.47
N SER A 64 2.13 -4.18 21.33
CA SER A 64 0.88 -4.94 21.26
C SER A 64 -0.33 -4.06 21.59
N LEU A 65 -1.34 -4.09 20.73
CA LEU A 65 -2.64 -3.45 20.94
C LEU A 65 -3.63 -4.39 21.64
N GLY A 66 -3.52 -5.69 21.35
CA GLY A 66 -4.42 -6.72 21.86
C GLY A 66 -4.66 -7.81 20.81
N ALA A 67 -5.63 -8.68 21.07
CA ALA A 67 -5.96 -9.78 20.18
C ALA A 67 -7.48 -9.98 20.07
N ASN A 68 -7.93 -10.37 18.88
CA ASN A 68 -9.32 -10.74 18.60
C ASN A 68 -9.37 -12.02 17.76
N LEU A 69 -10.46 -12.76 17.85
CA LEU A 69 -10.72 -13.87 16.94
C LEU A 69 -11.16 -13.33 15.57
N SER A 70 -10.71 -13.97 14.50
CA SER A 70 -11.28 -13.74 13.16
C SER A 70 -12.70 -14.30 13.08
N GLY A 71 -13.56 -13.62 12.32
CA GLY A 71 -14.90 -14.08 11.97
C GLY A 71 -14.86 -15.32 11.07
N GLY A 72 -16.01 -15.93 10.80
CA GLY A 72 -16.10 -17.11 9.91
C GLY A 72 -15.64 -16.85 8.47
N ASP A 73 -15.57 -15.58 8.08
CA ASP A 73 -15.04 -15.05 6.82
C ASP A 73 -13.52 -14.80 6.83
N GLY A 74 -12.84 -15.12 7.94
CA GLY A 74 -11.42 -14.90 8.14
C GLY A 74 -11.04 -13.46 8.50
N TYR A 75 -11.97 -12.52 8.61
CA TYR A 75 -11.63 -11.13 8.97
C TYR A 75 -11.50 -10.96 10.48
N ALA A 76 -10.37 -10.40 10.91
CA ALA A 76 -10.16 -9.92 12.28
C ALA A 76 -10.03 -8.39 12.27
N PHE A 77 -10.66 -7.76 13.26
CA PHE A 77 -10.68 -6.31 13.41
C PHE A 77 -10.15 -5.89 14.77
N PHE A 78 -9.42 -4.77 14.84
CA PHE A 78 -9.04 -4.13 16.10
C PHE A 78 -9.32 -2.63 16.04
N THR A 79 -10.07 -2.11 17.01
CA THR A 79 -10.42 -0.68 17.05
C THR A 79 -9.28 0.11 17.68
N TYR A 80 -8.82 1.15 17.00
CA TYR A 80 -7.71 1.98 17.45
C TYR A 80 -8.01 3.47 17.23
N THR A 81 -7.52 4.33 18.12
CA THR A 81 -7.60 5.80 17.98
C THR A 81 -6.20 6.38 18.14
N PRO A 82 -5.54 6.81 17.06
CA PRO A 82 -4.21 7.40 17.15
C PRO A 82 -4.26 8.80 17.75
N LEU A 83 -3.32 9.08 18.66
CA LEU A 83 -3.20 10.37 19.35
C LEU A 83 -2.12 11.29 18.76
N SER A 84 -1.32 10.80 17.82
CA SER A 84 -0.27 11.56 17.15
C SER A 84 -0.21 11.25 15.66
N SER A 85 0.16 12.26 14.86
CA SER A 85 0.38 12.11 13.42
C SER A 85 1.73 11.45 13.13
N GLY A 86 1.81 10.64 12.08
CA GLY A 86 3.03 9.98 11.67
C GLY A 86 2.77 8.76 10.81
N ILE A 87 3.84 8.07 10.44
CA ILE A 87 3.77 6.76 9.79
C ILE A 87 4.00 5.71 10.88
N PHE A 88 3.09 4.75 10.97
CA PHE A 88 3.12 3.67 11.93
C PHE A 88 3.17 2.34 11.18
N LYS A 89 4.04 1.42 11.65
CA LYS A 89 4.07 0.05 11.17
C LYS A 89 2.97 -0.74 11.85
N LEU A 90 2.04 -1.25 11.06
CA LEU A 90 1.05 -2.22 11.49
C LEU A 90 1.65 -3.61 11.36
N LYS A 91 1.36 -4.47 12.33
CA LYS A 91 1.69 -5.89 12.25
C LYS A 91 0.54 -6.69 12.84
N ALA A 92 0.18 -7.78 12.17
CA ALA A 92 -0.73 -8.77 12.73
C ALA A 92 -0.07 -10.15 12.73
N GLU A 93 -0.38 -10.95 13.74
CA GLU A 93 0.16 -12.29 13.92
C GLU A 93 -0.96 -13.28 14.22
N SER A 94 -0.92 -14.47 13.63
CA SER A 94 -1.80 -15.59 13.96
C SER A 94 -1.05 -16.92 13.86
N GLY A 95 -0.87 -17.62 15.00
CA GLY A 95 -0.02 -18.80 15.03
C GLY A 95 1.44 -18.44 14.73
N ASN A 96 2.00 -19.02 13.67
CA ASN A 96 3.37 -18.74 13.20
C ASN A 96 3.41 -17.71 12.06
N ASP A 97 2.24 -17.29 11.57
CA ASP A 97 2.12 -16.37 10.45
C ASP A 97 2.09 -14.93 10.92
N MET A 98 2.71 -14.05 10.14
CA MET A 98 2.65 -12.62 10.33
C MET A 98 2.65 -11.88 8.99
N ASP A 99 2.03 -10.72 8.98
CA ASP A 99 2.14 -9.76 7.88
C ASP A 99 2.19 -8.33 8.44
N GLU A 100 2.68 -7.41 7.62
CA GLU A 100 2.88 -6.01 7.96
C GLU A 100 2.16 -5.08 6.99
N GLY A 101 1.67 -3.97 7.53
CA GLY A 101 1.09 -2.88 6.78
C GLY A 101 1.57 -1.53 7.30
N THR A 102 1.07 -0.47 6.71
CA THR A 102 1.40 0.91 7.03
C THR A 102 0.13 1.67 7.38
N LEU A 103 0.11 2.28 8.56
CA LEU A 103 -0.90 3.26 8.93
C LEU A 103 -0.29 4.66 8.84
N LEU A 104 -0.87 5.50 7.99
CA LEU A 104 -0.56 6.93 7.96
C LEU A 104 -1.58 7.70 8.82
N VAL A 105 -1.13 8.30 9.91
CA VAL A 105 -1.96 9.21 10.70
C VAL A 105 -1.63 10.64 10.34
N THR A 106 -2.64 11.42 9.95
CA THR A 106 -2.44 12.79 9.44
C THR A 106 -2.90 13.84 10.45
N ALA A 107 -2.17 14.95 10.49
CA ALA A 107 -2.62 16.16 11.17
C ALA A 107 -3.41 17.06 10.19
N LYS A 108 -4.24 17.97 10.72
CA LYS A 108 -5.04 18.91 9.90
C LYS A 108 -4.23 19.74 8.89
N LYS A 109 -2.95 20.01 9.20
CA LYS A 109 -2.04 20.79 8.36
C LYS A 109 -1.27 19.96 7.34
N ASP A 110 -1.35 18.63 7.43
CA ASP A 110 -0.61 17.75 6.54
C ASP A 110 -1.20 17.85 5.13
N ARG A 111 -0.31 17.95 4.14
CA ARG A 111 -0.67 17.94 2.72
C ARG A 111 -0.39 16.55 2.17
N ILE A 112 -1.44 15.89 1.66
CA ILE A 112 -1.36 14.50 1.20
C ILE A 112 -1.24 14.47 -0.31
N VAL A 113 -0.25 13.76 -0.83
CA VAL A 113 -0.05 13.57 -2.27
C VAL A 113 -0.32 12.11 -2.58
N LEU A 114 -1.31 11.87 -3.43
CA LEU A 114 -1.55 10.54 -4.01
C LEU A 114 -0.56 10.33 -5.15
N ILE A 115 0.10 9.18 -5.19
CA ILE A 115 1.06 8.84 -6.24
C ILE A 115 0.71 7.47 -6.79
N GLU A 116 0.37 7.40 -8.08
CA GLU A 116 0.24 6.11 -8.75
C GLU A 116 1.62 5.44 -8.80
N ILE A 117 1.74 4.26 -8.20
CA ILE A 117 3.03 3.57 -8.09
C ILE A 117 3.55 3.19 -9.47
N GLU A 118 2.66 2.98 -10.44
CA GLU A 118 3.03 2.66 -11.81
C GLU A 118 3.84 3.80 -12.45
N VAL A 119 3.51 5.07 -12.20
CA VAL A 119 4.25 6.20 -12.78
C VAL A 119 5.63 6.43 -12.17
N VAL A 120 5.98 5.70 -11.11
CA VAL A 120 7.33 5.70 -10.51
C VAL A 120 8.33 4.97 -11.40
N HIS A 121 7.86 4.12 -12.31
CA HIS A 121 8.70 3.25 -13.12
C HIS A 121 8.93 3.79 -14.52
N GLU A 122 10.11 3.51 -15.09
CA GLU A 122 10.50 4.02 -16.41
C GLU A 122 9.86 3.23 -17.58
N ASN A 123 9.58 1.94 -17.41
CA ASN A 123 9.21 1.05 -18.53
C ASN A 123 8.17 -0.01 -18.12
N LEU A 124 7.03 0.39 -17.56
CA LEU A 124 5.95 -0.59 -17.36
C LEU A 124 5.34 -1.04 -18.70
N PRO A 125 4.92 -2.32 -18.81
CA PRO A 125 4.91 -3.37 -17.79
C PRO A 125 6.21 -4.21 -17.72
N PHE A 126 7.28 -3.81 -18.40
CA PHE A 126 8.47 -4.63 -18.64
C PHE A 126 9.55 -4.53 -17.54
N SER A 127 9.55 -3.44 -16.77
CA SER A 127 10.49 -3.23 -15.66
C SER A 127 9.81 -2.58 -14.46
N PHE A 128 10.12 -3.11 -13.27
CA PHE A 128 9.81 -2.51 -11.97
C PHE A 128 11.00 -1.69 -11.42
N GLU A 129 11.96 -1.33 -12.27
CA GLU A 129 13.00 -0.37 -11.91
C GLU A 129 12.41 1.05 -11.85
N PRO A 130 12.61 1.77 -10.73
CA PRO A 130 12.19 3.16 -10.61
C PRO A 130 12.89 4.02 -11.64
N ALA A 131 12.21 5.07 -12.10
CA ALA A 131 12.83 6.10 -12.91
C ALA A 131 14.03 6.71 -12.18
N LYS A 132 15.13 6.99 -12.89
CA LYS A 132 16.47 7.29 -12.35
C LYS A 132 16.48 8.31 -11.19
N ASP A 133 15.60 9.31 -11.25
CA ASP A 133 15.53 10.38 -10.24
C ASP A 133 14.38 10.24 -9.23
N SER A 134 13.47 9.27 -9.46
CA SER A 134 12.23 9.13 -8.69
C SER A 134 12.46 8.87 -7.19
N PRO A 135 13.38 7.98 -6.74
CA PRO A 135 13.51 7.72 -5.30
C PRO A 135 14.01 8.97 -4.56
N GLY A 136 15.00 9.67 -5.12
CA GLY A 136 15.57 10.88 -4.51
C GLY A 136 14.61 12.06 -4.46
N VAL A 137 13.71 12.20 -5.43
CA VAL A 137 12.66 13.21 -5.42
C VAL A 137 11.54 12.82 -4.46
N LEU A 138 11.09 11.56 -4.46
CA LEU A 138 10.06 11.07 -3.54
C LEU A 138 10.49 11.23 -2.08
N GLN A 139 11.76 10.93 -1.75
CA GLN A 139 12.31 11.19 -0.41
C GLN A 139 12.25 12.68 -0.03
N ARG A 140 12.57 13.58 -0.97
CA ARG A 140 12.42 15.02 -0.75
C ARG A 140 10.96 15.44 -0.57
N LEU A 141 10.03 14.87 -1.34
CA LEU A 141 8.61 15.11 -1.19
C LEU A 141 8.10 14.64 0.18
N ALA A 142 8.53 13.48 0.65
CA ALA A 142 8.12 12.91 1.94
C ALA A 142 8.51 13.79 3.15
N THR A 143 9.49 14.68 3.01
CA THR A 143 9.83 15.67 4.06
C THR A 143 8.78 16.78 4.22
N ARG A 144 7.89 16.96 3.24
CA ARG A 144 6.95 18.11 3.16
C ARG A 144 5.50 17.71 2.93
N PHE A 145 5.30 16.51 2.42
CA PHE A 145 4.02 15.93 2.06
C PHE A 145 3.90 14.56 2.68
N ARG A 146 2.68 14.17 3.05
CA ARG A 146 2.37 12.77 3.36
C ARG A 146 2.07 12.07 2.04
N ILE A 147 2.82 11.03 1.75
CA ILE A 147 2.61 10.24 0.53
C ILE A 147 1.60 9.14 0.83
N VAL A 148 0.71 8.91 -0.12
CA VAL A 148 -0.15 7.72 -0.20
C VAL A 148 0.03 7.17 -1.61
N TYR A 149 0.42 5.92 -1.75
CA TYR A 149 0.50 5.30 -3.05
C TYR A 149 -0.85 4.73 -3.46
N VAL A 150 -1.13 4.76 -4.76
CA VAL A 150 -2.24 4.04 -5.37
C VAL A 150 -1.70 3.11 -6.44
N THR A 151 -2.36 1.97 -6.67
CA THR A 151 -2.00 1.03 -7.75
C THR A 151 -3.22 0.70 -8.58
N THR A 152 -3.02 0.65 -9.89
CA THR A 152 -4.03 0.24 -10.87
C THR A 152 -3.78 -1.16 -11.41
N LEU A 153 -2.50 -1.58 -11.51
CA LEU A 153 -2.10 -2.80 -12.21
C LEU A 153 -1.33 -3.78 -11.33
N ALA A 154 -0.29 -3.31 -10.62
CA ALA A 154 0.67 -4.21 -9.94
C ALA A 154 0.02 -4.96 -8.77
N GLY A 155 -1.00 -4.38 -8.15
CA GLY A 155 -1.64 -4.90 -6.94
C GLY A 155 -0.84 -4.57 -5.68
N ILE A 156 -1.53 -4.52 -4.54
CA ILE A 156 -1.01 -3.95 -3.29
C ILE A 156 0.28 -4.64 -2.82
N GLU A 157 0.35 -5.98 -2.85
CA GLU A 157 1.52 -6.74 -2.38
C GLU A 157 2.77 -6.44 -3.21
N ALA A 158 2.64 -6.42 -4.54
CA ALA A 158 3.74 -6.10 -5.44
C ALA A 158 4.21 -4.65 -5.27
N SER A 159 3.27 -3.71 -5.16
CA SER A 159 3.59 -2.30 -4.90
C SER A 159 4.33 -2.10 -3.58
N ARG A 160 3.88 -2.74 -2.49
CA ARG A 160 4.58 -2.72 -1.19
C ARG A 160 5.99 -3.31 -1.29
N LYS A 161 6.18 -4.35 -2.10
CA LYS A 161 7.50 -4.94 -2.34
C LYS A 161 8.41 -3.93 -3.06
N VAL A 162 7.94 -3.33 -4.15
CA VAL A 162 8.65 -2.28 -4.89
C VAL A 162 9.08 -1.13 -3.98
N ILE A 163 8.17 -0.63 -3.12
CA ILE A 163 8.47 0.45 -2.18
C ILE A 163 9.64 0.10 -1.26
N ARG A 164 9.63 -1.12 -0.72
CA ARG A 164 10.68 -1.60 0.20
C ARG A 164 12.01 -1.84 -0.50
N GLU A 165 12.00 -2.55 -1.63
CA GLU A 165 13.23 -2.95 -2.34
C GLU A 165 13.93 -1.76 -2.99
N ASN A 166 13.19 -0.73 -3.40
CA ASN A 166 13.73 0.46 -4.04
C ASN A 166 13.95 1.63 -3.08
N SER A 167 13.85 1.41 -1.76
CA SER A 167 14.04 2.45 -0.75
C SER A 167 13.19 3.71 -0.97
N LEU A 168 11.97 3.52 -1.50
CA LEU A 168 11.00 4.60 -1.62
C LEU A 168 10.50 5.00 -0.22
N PRO A 169 9.97 6.22 -0.03
CA PRO A 169 9.35 6.60 1.23
C PRO A 169 8.26 5.60 1.63
N LEU A 170 8.35 5.08 2.86
CA LEU A 170 7.32 4.21 3.41
C LEU A 170 5.98 4.96 3.49
N ALA A 171 4.94 4.39 2.90
CA ALA A 171 3.61 4.96 2.87
C ALA A 171 2.57 3.87 2.61
N PRO A 172 1.29 4.09 2.99
CA PRO A 172 0.22 3.16 2.66
C PRO A 172 0.00 3.07 1.15
N VAL A 173 -0.42 1.89 0.69
CA VAL A 173 -0.78 1.59 -0.69
C VAL A 173 -2.24 1.17 -0.78
N PHE A 174 -2.99 1.83 -1.65
CA PHE A 174 -4.38 1.47 -1.95
C PHE A 174 -4.55 1.02 -3.39
N LYS A 175 -5.53 0.17 -3.66
CA LYS A 175 -6.01 -0.03 -5.02
C LYS A 175 -6.73 1.25 -5.46
N TRP A 176 -6.49 1.72 -6.68
CA TRP A 176 -7.28 2.82 -7.23
C TRP A 176 -8.74 2.37 -7.39
N GLY A 177 -9.65 3.08 -6.74
CA GLY A 177 -11.10 2.86 -6.80
C GLY A 177 -11.86 4.07 -7.37
N GLY A 178 -11.16 5.05 -7.96
CA GLY A 178 -11.79 6.28 -8.43
C GLY A 178 -12.40 7.09 -7.28
N ALA A 179 -13.63 7.58 -7.51
CA ALA A 179 -14.37 8.38 -6.54
C ALA A 179 -14.65 7.65 -5.21
N GLU A 180 -14.75 6.31 -5.21
CA GLU A 180 -14.98 5.53 -3.98
C GLU A 180 -13.83 5.69 -2.99
N LEU A 181 -12.59 5.57 -3.46
CA LEU A 181 -11.41 5.79 -2.63
C LEU A 181 -11.37 7.23 -2.11
N LEU A 182 -11.71 8.21 -2.95
CA LEU A 182 -11.68 9.62 -2.56
C LEU A 182 -12.72 9.95 -1.49
N GLU A 183 -13.92 9.36 -1.57
CA GLU A 183 -14.95 9.51 -0.54
C GLU A 183 -14.55 8.81 0.76
N GLU A 184 -13.97 7.60 0.68
CA GLU A 184 -13.43 6.89 1.86
C GLU A 184 -12.37 7.73 2.58
N LEU A 185 -11.44 8.33 1.83
CA LEU A 185 -10.44 9.24 2.38
C LEU A 185 -11.11 10.43 3.10
N LYS A 186 -12.10 11.06 2.46
CA LYS A 186 -12.83 12.19 3.03
C LYS A 186 -13.55 11.83 4.32
N ASP A 187 -14.18 10.67 4.40
CA ASP A 187 -14.82 10.15 5.62
C ASP A 187 -13.79 9.94 6.74
N LYS A 188 -12.60 9.48 6.38
CA LYS A 188 -11.43 9.37 7.28
C LYS A 188 -10.79 10.73 7.63
N GLY A 189 -11.37 11.83 7.16
CA GLY A 189 -10.91 13.20 7.43
C GLY A 189 -9.72 13.61 6.59
N ILE A 190 -9.50 12.91 5.48
CA ILE A 190 -8.37 13.09 4.58
C ILE A 190 -8.85 13.83 3.33
N LYS A 191 -8.23 14.97 3.05
CA LYS A 191 -8.41 15.68 1.79
C LYS A 191 -7.08 15.65 1.02
N PRO A 192 -6.97 14.89 -0.07
CA PRO A 192 -5.80 14.94 -0.93
C PRO A 192 -5.50 16.37 -1.39
N PHE A 193 -4.23 16.75 -1.30
CA PHE A 193 -3.72 18.04 -1.78
C PHE A 193 -3.37 17.99 -3.26
N ALA A 194 -2.80 16.88 -3.72
CA ALA A 194 -2.45 16.64 -5.11
C ALA A 194 -2.48 15.15 -5.45
N ILE A 195 -2.52 14.84 -6.74
CA ILE A 195 -2.32 13.50 -7.29
C ILE A 195 -1.32 13.53 -8.44
N VAL A 196 -0.47 12.52 -8.50
CA VAL A 196 0.50 12.28 -9.57
C VAL A 196 0.20 10.91 -10.17
N ALA A 197 -0.33 10.88 -11.39
CA ALA A 197 -0.83 9.64 -11.97
C ALA A 197 -0.90 9.69 -13.51
N SER A 198 -1.20 8.55 -14.11
CA SER A 198 -1.54 8.40 -15.53
C SER A 198 -2.80 9.21 -15.88
N PRO A 199 -3.00 9.57 -17.17
CA PRO A 199 -4.17 10.32 -17.62
C PRO A 199 -5.51 9.72 -17.20
N GLY A 200 -5.65 8.39 -17.21
CA GLY A 200 -6.89 7.70 -16.82
C GLY A 200 -7.23 7.82 -15.33
N VAL A 201 -6.23 7.71 -14.45
CA VAL A 201 -6.45 7.93 -13.01
C VAL A 201 -6.79 9.40 -12.72
N MET A 202 -6.15 10.33 -13.42
CA MET A 202 -6.41 11.76 -13.23
C MET A 202 -7.80 12.21 -13.71
N SER A 203 -8.33 11.59 -14.77
CA SER A 203 -9.69 11.90 -15.24
C SER A 203 -10.75 11.52 -14.22
N ASP A 204 -10.49 10.52 -13.38
CA ASP A 204 -11.38 10.10 -12.30
C ASP A 204 -11.23 10.96 -11.04
N ALA A 205 -10.09 11.64 -10.89
CA ALA A 205 -9.72 12.40 -9.69
C ALA A 205 -10.11 13.89 -9.76
N VAL A 206 -11.25 14.22 -10.37
CA VAL A 206 -11.66 15.62 -10.66
C VAL A 206 -11.76 16.52 -9.43
N ASP A 207 -12.04 15.95 -8.26
CA ASP A 207 -12.15 16.68 -6.99
C ASP A 207 -10.79 17.09 -6.41
N ILE A 208 -9.69 16.60 -7.00
CA ILE A 208 -8.33 17.00 -6.64
C ILE A 208 -7.89 18.12 -7.59
N GLU A 209 -7.72 19.33 -7.05
CA GLU A 209 -7.35 20.51 -7.83
C GLU A 209 -5.98 20.33 -8.53
N LYS A 210 -5.00 19.78 -7.82
CA LYS A 210 -3.62 19.64 -8.30
C LYS A 210 -3.38 18.24 -8.84
N ARG A 211 -3.48 18.10 -10.16
CA ARG A 211 -3.29 16.86 -10.90
C ARG A 211 -2.08 16.97 -11.81
N TYR A 212 -1.13 16.03 -11.69
CA TYR A 212 0.11 16.01 -12.47
C TYR A 212 0.31 14.66 -13.15
N SER A 213 0.84 14.67 -14.37
CA SER A 213 1.24 13.44 -15.08
C SER A 213 2.54 13.63 -15.83
N PHE A 214 3.28 12.55 -16.03
CA PHE A 214 4.43 12.52 -16.91
C PHE A 214 4.06 12.29 -18.39
N GLU A 215 2.77 12.07 -18.65
CA GLU A 215 2.20 11.91 -19.99
C GLU A 215 1.41 13.16 -20.39
N ASP A 216 1.27 13.39 -21.70
CA ASP A 216 0.43 14.45 -22.24
C ASP A 216 -1.04 14.19 -21.91
N THR A 217 -1.75 15.22 -21.44
CA THR A 217 -3.11 15.08 -20.91
C THR A 217 -3.86 16.40 -20.85
N GLU A 218 -5.18 16.33 -20.98
CA GLU A 218 -6.11 17.46 -20.75
C GLU A 218 -6.68 17.44 -19.32
N ALA A 219 -6.50 16.34 -18.57
CA ALA A 219 -7.09 16.14 -17.25
C ALA A 219 -6.28 16.79 -16.11
N GLY A 220 -5.13 17.39 -16.41
CA GLY A 220 -4.21 17.95 -15.43
C GLY A 220 -3.03 18.68 -16.07
N THR A 221 -1.96 18.85 -15.29
CA THR A 221 -0.70 19.48 -15.76
C THR A 221 0.31 18.40 -16.13
N ALA A 222 0.69 18.33 -17.41
CA ALA A 222 1.82 17.52 -17.83
C ALA A 222 3.14 18.09 -17.29
N VAL A 223 3.98 17.24 -16.70
CA VAL A 223 5.31 17.58 -16.18
C VAL A 223 6.36 16.70 -16.84
N LYS A 224 7.51 17.28 -17.18
CA LYS A 224 8.53 16.57 -17.97
C LYS A 224 9.31 15.52 -17.19
N ASP A 225 9.49 15.74 -15.89
CA ASP A 225 10.30 14.91 -15.02
C ASP A 225 9.97 15.15 -13.54
N TRP A 226 10.55 14.34 -12.66
CA TRP A 226 10.37 14.40 -11.21
C TRP A 226 10.81 15.74 -10.59
N ASN A 227 11.83 16.41 -11.14
CA ASN A 227 12.27 17.71 -10.65
C ASN A 227 11.27 18.82 -11.02
N ALA A 228 10.69 18.76 -12.22
CA ALA A 228 9.59 19.64 -12.62
C ALA A 228 8.38 19.47 -11.70
N LEU A 229 7.99 18.23 -11.38
CA LEU A 229 6.93 17.95 -10.41
C LEU A 229 7.21 18.62 -9.05
N LEU A 230 8.42 18.44 -8.50
CA LEU A 230 8.81 19.04 -7.22
C LEU A 230 8.65 20.57 -7.25
N ASN A 231 9.07 21.22 -8.34
CA ASN A 231 8.91 22.67 -8.51
C ASN A 231 7.44 23.11 -8.56
N HIS A 232 6.56 22.35 -9.22
CA HIS A 232 5.13 22.65 -9.26
C HIS A 232 4.47 22.52 -7.88
N LEU A 233 4.85 21.50 -7.10
CA LEU A 233 4.33 21.31 -5.75
C LEU A 233 4.85 22.37 -4.76
N ASP A 234 6.06 22.89 -4.96
CA ASP A 234 6.69 23.90 -4.11
C ASP A 234 6.21 25.33 -4.37
N ARG A 235 6.03 25.74 -5.64
CA ARG A 235 5.62 27.11 -6.00
C ARG A 235 4.26 27.50 -5.42
N ASN A 236 3.41 26.51 -5.16
CA ASN A 236 2.08 26.71 -4.56
C ASN A 236 2.10 26.92 -3.04
N ARG A 237 3.25 27.33 -2.46
CA ARG A 237 3.41 27.74 -1.06
C ARG A 237 3.21 29.25 -0.85
N ALA A 238 3.33 30.06 -1.91
CA ALA A 238 3.44 31.52 -1.82
C ALA A 238 2.09 32.27 -1.96
N LYS A 239 0.96 31.57 -1.83
CA LYS A 239 -0.39 32.15 -1.76
C LYS A 239 -1.08 31.60 -0.52
#